data_AF-F2CAB3-F1
#
_entry.id   AF-F2CAB3-F1
#
_cell.length_a   1.000
_cell.length_b   1.000
_cell.length_c   1.000
_cell.angle_alpha   90.00
_cell.angle_beta   90.00
_cell.angle_gamma   90.00
#
_symmetry.space_group_name_H-M   'P 1'
#
loop_
_entity.id
_entity.type
_entity.pdbx_description
1 polymer ?
#
loop_
_entity_poly.entity_id
_entity_poly.type
_entity_poly.pdbx_seq_one_letter_code
_entity_poly.pdbx_strand_id
1 'polypeptide(L)'
;MICWFYIEGFYETDIYGQMLERLRNLFGSQTLAYYYDLTFEETVRRHQTRVKQEEFSPADMKRWWKDRVFLGWEEEAFFTDEDSLEAAFDKICSALDRTDYNSK
;
A
#
# COMPACT_ATOMS: atom_id res chain seq x y z
N MET A 1 -10.68 -19.74 -14.54
CA MET A 1 -10.57 -18.29 -14.70
C MET A 1 -10.31 -17.72 -13.33
N ILE A 2 -9.07 -17.29 -13.07
CA ILE A 2 -8.68 -16.66 -11.80
C ILE A 2 -8.80 -15.16 -12.03
N CYS A 3 -9.59 -14.47 -11.20
CA CYS A 3 -9.79 -13.03 -11.31
C CYS A 3 -9.05 -12.37 -10.15
N TRP A 4 -8.02 -11.60 -10.45
CA TRP A 4 -7.30 -10.78 -9.48
C TRP A 4 -7.93 -9.39 -9.46
N PHE A 5 -8.01 -8.79 -8.27
CA PHE A 5 -8.31 -7.38 -8.12
C PHE A 5 -7.27 -6.78 -7.17
N TYR A 6 -6.92 -5.52 -7.41
CA TYR A 6 -6.06 -4.75 -6.54
C TYR A 6 -6.78 -3.47 -6.16
N ILE A 7 -6.47 -2.97 -4.96
CA ILE A 7 -6.95 -1.69 -4.47
C ILE A 7 -5.73 -0.85 -4.12
N GLU A 8 -5.74 0.42 -4.52
CA GLU A 8 -4.67 1.37 -4.25
C GLU A 8 -5.24 2.65 -3.67
N GLY A 9 -4.55 3.23 -2.68
CA GLY A 9 -4.99 4.47 -2.07
C GLY A 9 -4.39 4.73 -0.70
N PHE A 10 -4.81 5.84 -0.10
CA PHE A 10 -4.52 6.18 1.28
C PHE A 10 -5.66 5.66 2.16
N TYR A 11 -5.41 4.57 2.89
CA TYR A 11 -6.43 3.91 3.70
C TYR A 11 -6.18 4.17 5.19
N GLU A 12 -6.82 5.20 5.72
CA GLU A 12 -6.87 5.43 7.17
C GLU A 12 -7.55 4.26 7.88
N THR A 13 -6.86 3.62 8.82
CA THR A 13 -7.34 2.42 9.55
C THR A 13 -8.64 2.67 10.33
N ASP A 14 -8.83 3.86 10.87
CA ASP A 14 -10.06 4.24 11.58
C ASP A 14 -11.31 4.22 10.68
N ILE A 15 -11.13 4.48 9.38
CA ILE A 15 -12.23 4.56 8.39
C ILE A 15 -12.34 3.23 7.63
N TYR A 16 -11.22 2.70 7.16
CA TYR A 16 -11.17 1.58 6.21
C TYR A 16 -10.72 0.26 6.82
N GLY A 17 -10.19 0.25 8.05
CA GLY A 17 -9.59 -0.94 8.67
C GLY A 17 -10.52 -2.15 8.69
N GLN A 18 -11.78 -1.95 9.09
CA GLN A 18 -12.78 -3.03 9.09
C GLN A 18 -13.09 -3.56 7.68
N MET A 19 -13.09 -2.69 6.66
CA MET A 19 -13.30 -3.11 5.28
C MET A 19 -12.11 -3.93 4.79
N LEU A 20 -10.89 -3.46 5.05
CA LEU A 20 -9.65 -4.16 4.68
C LEU A 20 -9.56 -5.52 5.37
N GLU A 21 -9.89 -5.61 6.66
CA GLU A 21 -9.91 -6.86 7.41
C GLU A 21 -10.94 -7.84 6.87
N ARG A 22 -12.12 -7.37 6.46
CA ARG A 22 -13.12 -8.23 5.78
C ARG A 22 -12.59 -8.78 4.47
N LEU A 23 -11.93 -7.96 3.66
CA LEU A 23 -11.30 -8.42 2.41
C LEU A 23 -10.22 -9.48 2.72
N ARG A 24 -9.32 -9.19 3.66
CA ARG A 24 -8.30 -10.14 4.11
C ARG A 24 -8.91 -11.48 4.52
N ASN A 25 -9.98 -11.47 5.30
CA ASN A 25 -10.63 -12.69 5.76
C ASN A 25 -11.34 -13.46 4.63
N LEU A 26 -11.82 -12.78 3.59
CA LEU A 26 -12.45 -13.41 2.43
C LEU A 26 -11.44 -14.12 1.53
N PHE A 27 -10.24 -13.56 1.36
CA PHE A 27 -9.21 -14.10 0.47
C PHE A 27 -8.11 -14.87 1.21
N GLY A 28 -8.05 -14.77 2.54
CA GLY A 28 -7.14 -15.51 3.40
C GLY A 28 -5.69 -15.35 2.98
N SER A 29 -5.00 -16.48 2.84
CA SER A 29 -3.59 -16.55 2.45
C SER A 29 -3.30 -16.07 1.02
N GLN A 30 -4.32 -15.73 0.23
CA GLN A 30 -4.17 -15.12 -1.08
C GLN A 30 -4.10 -13.58 -1.03
N THR A 31 -4.18 -13.00 0.17
CA THR A 31 -4.04 -11.57 0.39
C THR A 31 -2.57 -11.20 0.42
N LEU A 32 -2.18 -10.21 -0.39
CA LEU A 32 -0.90 -9.54 -0.30
C LEU A 32 -1.16 -8.09 0.09
N ALA A 33 -0.47 -7.59 1.11
CA ALA A 33 -0.62 -6.23 1.60
C ALA A 33 0.73 -5.51 1.47
N TYR A 34 0.74 -4.36 0.79
CA TYR A 34 1.94 -3.56 0.58
C TYR A 34 1.71 -2.13 1.04
N TYR A 35 2.67 -1.59 1.77
CA TYR A 35 2.65 -0.22 2.27
C TYR A 35 3.93 0.52 1.90
N TYR A 36 3.79 1.74 1.39
CA TYR A 36 4.92 2.65 1.19
C TYR A 36 5.19 3.43 2.48
N ASP A 37 6.18 3.00 3.26
CA ASP A 37 6.70 3.69 4.45
C ASP A 37 7.59 4.86 4.02
N LEU A 38 6.94 5.92 3.56
CA LEU A 38 7.59 7.15 3.12
C LEU A 38 7.49 8.21 4.22
N THR A 39 8.53 9.02 4.32
CA THR A 39 8.48 10.23 5.14
C THR A 39 7.47 11.22 4.58
N PHE A 40 7.00 12.12 5.44
CA PHE A 40 6.14 13.22 5.02
C PHE A 40 6.84 14.09 3.97
N GLU A 41 8.11 14.36 4.18
CA GLU A 41 8.96 15.17 3.30
C GLU A 41 9.06 14.55 1.91
N GLU A 42 9.28 13.23 1.83
CA GLU A 42 9.31 12.51 0.56
C GLU A 42 7.95 12.49 -0.13
N THR A 43 6.87 12.32 0.65
CA THR A 43 5.50 12.38 0.12
C THR A 43 5.20 13.75 -0.49
N VAL A 44 5.61 14.84 0.17
CA VAL A 44 5.48 16.21 -0.37
C VAL A 44 6.33 16.38 -1.63
N ARG A 45 7.58 15.92 -1.63
CA ARG A 45 8.47 15.99 -2.81
C ARG A 45 7.87 15.27 -4.02
N ARG A 46 7.30 14.07 -3.84
CA ARG A 46 6.60 13.32 -4.89
C ARG A 46 5.29 13.99 -5.32
N HIS A 47 4.59 14.67 -4.42
CA HIS A 47 3.36 15.38 -4.77
C HIS A 47 3.60 16.53 -5.75
N GLN A 48 4.74 17.21 -5.65
CA GLN A 48 5.14 18.30 -6.56
C GLN A 48 5.28 17.86 -8.02
N THR A 49 5.46 16.56 -8.28
CA THR A 49 5.56 16.04 -9.66
C THR A 49 4.21 15.61 -10.24
N ARG A 50 3.13 15.67 -9.46
CA ARG A 50 1.79 15.26 -9.89
C ARG A 50 1.06 16.43 -10.56
N VAL A 51 0.15 16.09 -11.48
CA VAL A 51 -0.77 17.05 -12.12
C VAL A 51 -1.57 17.86 -11.08
N LYS A 52 -1.86 17.25 -9.93
CA LYS A 52 -2.64 17.83 -8.83
C LYS A 52 -1.84 18.66 -7.83
N GLN A 53 -0.59 19.01 -8.12
CA GLN A 53 0.28 19.74 -7.18
C GLN A 53 -0.32 21.06 -6.67
N GLU A 54 -1.22 21.69 -7.42
CA GLU A 54 -1.87 22.96 -7.05
C GLU A 54 -3.17 22.76 -6.25
N GLU A 55 -3.67 21.53 -6.11
CA GLU A 55 -4.91 21.26 -5.37
C GLU A 55 -4.72 21.36 -3.85
N PHE A 56 -3.53 21.01 -3.33
CA PHE A 56 -3.27 20.96 -1.89
C PHE A 56 -1.85 21.40 -1.56
N SER A 57 -1.71 22.28 -0.57
CA SER A 57 -0.39 22.70 -0.09
C SER A 57 0.23 21.67 0.85
N PRO A 58 1.56 21.74 1.11
CA PRO A 58 2.18 20.94 2.17
C PRO A 58 1.52 21.13 3.54
N ALA A 59 0.99 22.33 3.84
CA ALA A 59 0.28 22.59 5.08
C ALA A 59 -1.05 21.81 5.14
N ASP A 60 -1.76 21.68 4.02
CA ASP A 60 -2.98 20.87 3.92
C ASP A 60 -2.65 19.38 4.07
N MET A 61 -1.64 18.91 3.35
CA MET A 61 -1.15 17.53 3.48
C MET A 61 -0.76 17.19 4.92
N LYS A 62 -0.13 18.12 5.65
CA LYS A 62 0.26 17.91 7.06
C LYS A 62 -0.94 17.74 7.99
N ARG A 63 -2.08 18.36 7.68
CA ARG A 63 -3.32 18.21 8.48
C ARG A 63 -3.92 16.81 8.35
N TRP A 64 -3.76 16.17 7.21
CA TRP A 64 -4.22 14.80 6.97
C TRP A 64 -3.16 13.75 7.26
N TRP A 65 -1.90 14.16 7.45
CA TRP A 65 -0.80 13.26 7.71
C TRP A 65 -1.01 12.52 9.02
N LYS A 66 -1.10 11.19 8.93
CA LYS A 66 -0.97 10.28 10.05
C LYS A 66 0.32 9.51 9.89
N ASP A 67 1.13 9.50 10.94
CA ASP A 67 2.37 8.76 10.92
C ASP A 67 2.09 7.26 11.02
N ARG A 68 2.70 6.48 10.13
CA ARG A 68 2.78 5.00 10.19
C ARG A 68 1.44 4.31 10.47
N VAL A 69 0.53 4.41 9.51
CA VAL A 69 -0.79 3.76 9.55
C VAL A 69 -0.68 2.31 9.07
N PHE A 70 -0.06 1.46 9.87
CA PHE A 70 0.14 0.05 9.54
C PHE A 70 -1.08 -0.81 9.88
N LEU A 71 -1.32 -1.85 9.09
CA LEU A 71 -2.39 -2.82 9.32
C LEU A 71 -2.01 -3.83 10.41
N GLY A 72 -0.72 -4.05 10.64
CA GLY A 72 -0.21 -4.99 11.64
C GLY A 72 -0.44 -6.45 11.24
N TRP A 73 -0.59 -6.71 9.94
CA TRP A 73 -0.77 -8.04 9.40
C TRP A 73 0.59 -8.71 9.16
N GLU A 74 0.63 -10.04 9.25
CA GLU A 74 1.87 -10.80 9.05
C GLU A 74 2.37 -10.72 7.61
N GLU A 75 1.43 -10.69 6.66
CA GLU A 75 1.69 -10.54 5.22
C GLU A 75 1.97 -9.09 4.78
N GLU A 76 1.92 -8.13 5.70
CA GLU A 76 2.19 -6.72 5.37
C GLU A 76 3.68 -6.52 5.04
N ALA A 77 3.95 -6.07 3.82
CA ALA A 77 5.29 -5.80 3.34
C ALA A 77 5.48 -4.30 3.07
N PHE A 78 6.65 -3.80 3.45
CA PHE A 78 6.97 -2.39 3.32
C PHE A 78 7.86 -2.13 2.11
N PHE A 79 7.64 -0.97 1.51
CA PHE A 79 8.51 -0.31 0.55
C PHE A 79 8.88 1.07 1.06
N THR A 80 10.07 1.52 0.70
CA THR A 80 10.66 2.79 1.10
C THR A 80 10.94 3.63 -0.15
N ASP A 81 11.57 4.79 0.02
CA ASP A 81 12.04 5.61 -1.09
C ASP A 81 13.31 5.09 -1.74
N GLU A 82 14.00 4.16 -1.10
CA GLU A 82 15.16 3.45 -1.65
C GLU A 82 14.75 2.30 -2.59
N ASP A 83 13.52 1.81 -2.48
CA ASP A 83 13.00 0.74 -3.33
C ASP A 83 12.68 1.27 -4.73
N SER A 84 13.34 0.69 -5.74
CA SER A 84 13.03 0.96 -7.14
C SER A 84 11.69 0.32 -7.54
N LEU A 85 11.10 0.80 -8.64
CA LEU A 85 9.87 0.22 -9.17
C LEU A 85 10.09 -1.24 -9.59
N GLU A 86 11.24 -1.55 -10.17
CA GLU A 86 11.63 -2.91 -10.58
C GLU A 86 11.75 -3.82 -9.35
N ALA A 87 12.40 -3.38 -8.28
CA ALA A 87 12.54 -4.15 -7.05
C ALA A 87 11.16 -4.42 -6.40
N ALA A 88 10.29 -3.41 -6.37
CA ALA A 88 8.93 -3.57 -5.87
C ALA A 88 8.11 -4.55 -6.71
N PHE A 89 8.22 -4.45 -8.04
CA PHE A 89 7.56 -5.35 -9.00
C PHE A 89 8.03 -6.79 -8.82
N ASP A 90 9.34 -7.02 -8.77
CA ASP A 90 9.92 -8.35 -8.61
C ASP A 90 9.49 -9.01 -7.29
N LYS A 91 9.39 -8.21 -6.21
CA LYS A 91 8.89 -8.67 -4.91
C LYS A 91 7.44 -9.14 -5.01
N ILE A 92 6.58 -8.36 -5.68
CA ILE A 92 5.16 -8.70 -5.87
C ILE A 92 5.01 -9.97 -6.71
N CYS A 93 5.70 -10.07 -7.84
CA CYS A 93 5.68 -11.26 -8.70
C CYS A 93 6.14 -12.52 -7.94
N SER A 94 7.25 -12.40 -7.20
CA SER A 94 7.78 -13.50 -6.39
C SER A 94 6.80 -13.96 -5.30
N ALA A 95 6.02 -13.03 -4.73
CA ALA A 95 5.00 -13.36 -3.74
C ALA A 95 3.79 -14.08 -4.37
N LEU A 96 3.34 -13.63 -5.55
CA LEU A 96 2.25 -14.27 -6.29
C LEU A 96 2.57 -15.73 -6.64
N ASP A 97 3.78 -16.00 -7.13
CA ASP A 97 4.21 -17.37 -7.47
C ASP A 97 4.15 -18.33 -6.26
N ARG A 98 4.45 -17.83 -5.05
CA ARG A 98 4.37 -18.61 -3.80
C ARG A 98 2.93 -18.89 -3.40
N THR A 99 2.03 -17.92 -3.57
CA THR A 99 0.60 -18.05 -3.27
C THR A 99 -0.07 -19.07 -4.19
N ASP A 100 0.30 -19.07 -5.47
CA ASP A 100 -0.20 -20.04 -6.46
C ASP A 100 0.31 -21.48 -6.20
N TYR A 101 1.51 -21.62 -5.62
CA TYR A 101 2.02 -22.91 -5.16
C TYR A 101 1.25 -23.44 -3.95
N ASN A 102 1.03 -22.60 -2.93
CA ASN A 102 0.38 -23.01 -1.67
C ASN A 102 -1.13 -23.24 -1.78
N SER A 103 -1.75 -22.83 -2.89
CA SER A 103 -3.19 -23.05 -3.16
C SER A 103 -3.48 -24.30 -4.01
N LYS A 104 -2.46 -25.06 -4.40
CA LYS A 104 -2.57 -26.39 -5.02
C LYS A 104 -2.39 -27.49 -3.98
#